data_AF-X0TGI8-F1
#
_entry.id   AF-X0TGI8-F1
#
_cell.length_a   1.000
_cell.length_b   1.000
_cell.length_c   1.000
_cell.angle_alpha   90.00
_cell.angle_beta   90.00
_cell.angle_gamma   90.00
#
_symmetry.space_group_name_H-M   'P 1'
#
loop_
_entity.id
_entity.type
_entity.pdbx_description
1 polymer ?
#
loop_
_entity_poly.entity_id
_entity_poly.type
_entity_poly.pdbx_seq_one_letter_code
_entity_poly.pdbx_strand_id
1 'polypeptide(L)'
;MTNNGMKTAILGGRGMLGTDLRRQCSNQGINFEVFDLPDFDITNHQQLSHILSSAAIVINCAAYTDVDGAQSQADLAYQVNAEAV
;
A
#
# COMPACT_ATOMS: atom_id res chain seq x y z
N MET A 1 -7.22 -13.29 -23.30
CA MET A 1 -8.34 -13.19 -22.35
C MET A 1 -7.99 -12.08 -21.37
N THR A 2 -8.55 -10.88 -21.53
CA THR A 2 -8.36 -9.79 -20.56
C THR A 2 -9.23 -10.09 -19.36
N ASN A 3 -8.61 -10.36 -18.22
CA ASN A 3 -9.28 -10.76 -16.99
C ASN A 3 -10.11 -9.57 -16.48
N ASN A 4 -11.40 -9.58 -16.79
CA ASN A 4 -12.36 -8.61 -16.27
C ASN A 4 -12.57 -8.92 -14.79
N GLY A 5 -12.03 -8.10 -13.88
CA GLY A 5 -12.77 -7.80 -12.64
C GLY A 5 -12.09 -8.02 -11.28
N MET A 6 -10.78 -8.22 -11.17
CA MET A 6 -10.13 -8.19 -9.85
C MET A 6 -8.86 -7.33 -9.88
N LYS A 7 -8.98 -6.10 -9.37
CA LYS A 7 -7.89 -5.11 -9.30
C LYS A 7 -7.07 -5.37 -8.04
N THR A 8 -5.76 -5.57 -8.17
CA THR A 8 -4.84 -5.65 -7.03
C THR A 8 -4.46 -4.23 -6.60
N ALA A 9 -4.65 -3.87 -5.34
CA ALA A 9 -4.15 -2.62 -4.79
C ALA A 9 -2.79 -2.86 -4.12
N ILE A 10 -1.80 -2.02 -4.43
CA ILE A 10 -0.49 -2.02 -3.79
C ILE A 10 -0.36 -0.72 -2.99
N LEU A 11 -0.38 -0.82 -1.66
CA LEU A 11 -0.18 0.34 -0.76
C LEU A 11 1.32 0.49 -0.49
N GLY A 12 1.84 1.71 -0.38
CA GLY A 12 3.29 1.94 -0.26
C GLY A 12 4.07 1.52 -1.51
N GLY A 13 3.45 1.60 -2.69
CA GLY A 13 3.99 1.03 -3.92
C GLY A 13 5.24 1.71 -4.49
N ARG A 14 5.62 2.89 -3.99
CA ARG A 14 6.85 3.63 -4.34
C ARG A 14 8.03 3.25 -3.44
N GLY A 15 7.80 2.51 -2.36
CA GLY A 15 8.86 1.90 -1.54
C GLY A 15 9.65 0.81 -2.30
N MET A 16 10.67 0.25 -1.64
CA MET A 16 11.54 -0.77 -2.26
C MET A 16 10.75 -2.00 -2.73
N LEU A 17 10.02 -2.63 -1.82
CA LEU A 17 9.19 -3.81 -2.13
C LEU A 17 8.09 -3.47 -3.15
N GLY A 18 7.40 -2.33 -2.95
CA GLY A 18 6.36 -1.87 -3.85
C GLY A 18 6.87 -1.70 -5.28
N THR A 19 8.08 -1.16 -5.47
CA THR A 19 8.69 -0.97 -6.79
C THR A 19 9.00 -2.30 -7.48
N ASP A 20 9.58 -3.25 -6.76
CA ASP A 20 9.88 -4.57 -7.32
C ASP A 20 8.60 -5.34 -7.63
N LEU A 21 7.59 -5.25 -6.76
CA LEU A 21 6.30 -5.89 -6.96
C LEU A 21 5.59 -5.36 -8.21
N ARG A 22 5.55 -4.04 -8.41
CA ARG A 22 4.98 -3.43 -9.64
C ARG A 22 5.64 -3.94 -10.90
N ARG A 23 6.98 -4.10 -10.87
CA ARG A 23 7.75 -4.66 -11.99
C ARG A 23 7.33 -6.10 -12.27
N GLN A 24 7.23 -6.93 -11.22
CA GLN A 24 6.81 -8.32 -11.37
C GLN A 24 5.36 -8.45 -11.85
N CYS A 25 4.43 -7.67 -11.30
CA CYS A 25 3.04 -7.65 -11.75
C CYS A 25 2.93 -7.25 -13.22
N SER A 26 3.66 -6.23 -13.65
CA SER A 26 3.73 -5.81 -15.06
C SER A 26 4.26 -6.93 -15.96
N ASN A 27 5.35 -7.59 -15.55
CA ASN A 27 5.96 -8.69 -16.29
C ASN A 27 5.02 -9.90 -16.44
N GLN A 28 4.14 -10.13 -15.45
CA GLN A 28 3.19 -11.24 -15.44
C GLN A 28 1.81 -10.85 -16.01
N GLY A 29 1.61 -9.59 -16.43
CA GLY A 29 0.32 -9.12 -16.94
C GLY A 29 -0.79 -9.06 -15.88
N ILE A 30 -0.41 -8.95 -14.60
CA ILE A 30 -1.35 -8.77 -13.48
C ILE A 30 -1.87 -7.33 -13.50
N ASN A 31 -3.18 -7.14 -13.37
CA ASN A 31 -3.78 -5.82 -13.26
C ASN A 31 -3.66 -5.30 -11.82
N PHE A 32 -3.01 -4.14 -11.64
CA PHE A 32 -2.80 -3.53 -10.34
C PHE A 32 -2.94 -2.01 -10.36
N GLU A 33 -3.16 -1.43 -9.19
CA GLU A 33 -3.11 0.00 -8.91
C GLU A 33 -2.20 0.29 -7.72
N VAL A 34 -1.61 1.47 -7.70
CA VAL A 34 -0.59 1.87 -6.74
C VAL A 34 -1.07 3.05 -5.94
N PHE A 35 -0.97 2.94 -4.63
CA PHE A 35 -1.34 3.95 -3.66
C PHE A 35 -0.13 4.24 -2.77
N ASP A 36 0.23 5.52 -2.65
CA ASP A 36 1.38 5.94 -1.83
C ASP A 36 1.29 7.43 -1.51
N LEU A 37 2.07 7.88 -0.53
CA LEU A 37 2.25 9.28 -0.19
C LEU A 37 2.84 10.06 -1.38
N PRO A 38 2.46 11.34 -1.56
CA PRO A 38 1.51 12.09 -0.74
C PRO A 38 0.03 11.92 -1.17
N ASP A 39 -0.23 11.13 -2.22
CA ASP A 39 -1.55 11.06 -2.87
C ASP A 39 -2.54 10.16 -2.10
N PHE A 40 -2.02 9.18 -1.37
CA PHE A 40 -2.77 8.29 -0.50
C PHE A 40 -2.02 8.09 0.81
N ASP A 41 -2.70 8.36 1.92
CA ASP A 41 -2.18 8.14 3.27
C ASP A 41 -2.90 6.94 3.88
N ILE A 42 -2.14 5.90 4.24
CA ILE A 42 -2.70 4.67 4.80
C ILE A 42 -3.33 4.89 6.18
N THR A 43 -2.94 5.94 6.91
CA THR A 43 -3.53 6.32 8.19
C THR A 43 -4.91 6.98 8.02
N ASN A 44 -5.26 7.41 6.80
CA ASN A 44 -6.57 7.95 6.51
C ASN A 44 -7.60 6.83 6.27
N HIS A 45 -8.30 6.45 7.34
CA HIS A 45 -9.31 5.38 7.30
C HIS A 45 -10.38 5.55 6.21
N GLN A 46 -10.76 6.78 5.87
CA GLN A 46 -11.75 7.01 4.82
C GLN A 46 -11.20 6.62 3.44
N GLN A 47 -9.99 7.04 3.10
CA GLN A 47 -9.33 6.64 1.86
C GLN A 47 -9.10 5.13 1.83
N LEU A 48 -8.57 4.57 2.92
CA LEU A 48 -8.30 3.14 3.03
C LEU A 48 -9.56 2.31 2.83
N SER A 49 -10.67 2.66 3.51
CA SER A 49 -11.94 1.94 3.37
C SER A 49 -12.47 1.90 1.94
N HIS A 50 -12.26 2.96 1.16
CA HIS A 50 -12.66 3.00 -0.24
C HIS A 50 -11.85 1.99 -1.08
N ILE A 51 -10.54 1.91 -0.86
CA ILE A 51 -9.68 0.94 -1.55
C ILE A 51 -10.04 -0.49 -1.15
N LEU A 52 -10.23 -0.75 0.14
CA LEU A 52 -10.60 -2.08 0.64
C LEU A 52 -11.96 -2.55 0.08
N SER A 53 -12.90 -1.63 -0.16
CA SER A 53 -14.21 -1.98 -0.71
C SER A 53 -14.21 -2.36 -2.20
N SER A 54 -13.17 -1.98 -2.94
CA SER A 54 -13.12 -2.09 -4.41
C SER A 54 -12.01 -3.01 -4.92
N ALA A 55 -10.95 -3.23 -4.13
CA ALA A 55 -9.85 -4.11 -4.45
C ALA A 55 -10.20 -5.57 -4.14
N ALA A 56 -9.78 -6.48 -5.02
CA ALA A 56 -9.94 -7.92 -4.79
C ALA A 56 -8.78 -8.50 -3.97
N ILE A 57 -7.59 -7.91 -4.14
CA ILE A 57 -6.37 -8.24 -3.42
C ILE A 57 -5.75 -6.93 -3.00
N VAL A 58 -5.31 -6.85 -1.75
CA VAL A 58 -4.57 -5.71 -1.21
C VAL A 58 -3.21 -6.22 -0.74
N ILE A 59 -2.14 -5.59 -1.23
CA ILE A 59 -0.77 -5.86 -0.81
C ILE A 59 -0.27 -4.60 -0.12
N ASN A 60 -0.18 -4.64 1.21
CA ASN A 60 0.30 -3.51 1.99
C ASN A 60 1.83 -3.55 2.08
N CYS A 61 2.49 -2.64 1.37
CA CYS A 61 3.93 -2.38 1.46
C CYS A 61 4.23 -1.04 2.17
N ALA A 62 3.21 -0.32 2.65
CA ALA A 62 3.41 0.92 3.40
C ALA A 62 3.89 0.59 4.81
N ALA A 63 4.95 1.25 5.24
CA ALA A 63 5.49 1.12 6.57
C ALA A 63 6.28 2.39 6.94
N TYR A 64 6.26 2.73 8.22
CA TYR A 64 7.22 3.64 8.82
C TYR A 64 8.49 2.84 9.15
N THR A 65 9.58 3.09 8.42
CA THR A 65 10.81 2.28 8.51
C THR A 65 12.00 2.99 9.14
N ASP A 66 11.84 4.25 9.57
CA ASP A 66 12.88 4.98 10.30
C ASP A 66 12.90 4.51 11.77
N VAL A 67 13.77 3.55 12.07
CA VAL A 67 13.83 2.91 13.39
C VAL A 67 14.21 3.91 14.49
N ASP A 68 15.15 4.80 14.21
CA ASP A 68 15.57 5.83 15.18
C ASP A 68 14.46 6.87 15.36
N GLY A 69 13.86 7.31 14.24
CA GLY A 69 12.73 8.25 14.24
C GLY A 69 11.52 7.75 15.04
N ALA A 70 11.27 6.44 15.05
CA ALA A 70 10.14 5.83 15.76
C ALA A 70 10.17 6.07 17.28
N GLN A 71 11.33 6.34 17.88
CA GLN A 71 11.41 6.72 19.29
C GLN A 71 10.75 8.06 19.58
N SER A 72 10.94 9.02 18.66
CA SER A 72 10.38 10.38 18.77
C SER A 72 8.97 10.51 18.18
N GLN A 73 8.63 9.65 17.22
CA GLN A 73 7.38 9.66 16.46
C GLN A 73 6.61 8.34 16.67
N ALA A 74 6.56 7.88 17.91
CA ALA A 74 5.97 6.58 18.26
C ALA A 74 4.51 6.46 17.80
N ASP A 75 3.72 7.52 17.95
CA ASP A 75 2.31 7.53 17.54
C ASP A 75 2.16 7.33 16.02
N LEU A 76 2.97 8.04 15.22
CA LEU A 76 2.96 7.89 13.76
C LEU A 76 3.43 6.49 13.34
N ALA A 77 4.50 5.98 13.97
CA ALA A 77 4.98 4.63 13.70
C ALA A 77 3.91 3.59 14.03
N TYR A 78 3.15 3.78 15.12
CA TYR A 78 2.05 2.90 15.52
C TYR A 78 0.86 2.98 14.57
N GLN A 79 0.45 4.20 14.18
CA GLN A 79 -0.62 4.43 13.21
C GLN A 79 -0.33 3.71 11.88
N VAL A 80 0.89 3.85 11.36
CA VAL A 80 1.27 3.25 10.07
C VAL A 80 1.48 1.73 10.17
N ASN A 81 2.19 1.25 11.21
CA ASN A 81 2.65 -0.15 11.26
C ASN A 81 1.74 -1.09 12.06
N ALA A 82 0.76 -0.58 12.81
CA ALA A 82 -0.14 -1.42 13.62
C ALA A 82 -1.62 -1.14 13.34
N GLU A 83 -2.05 0.12 13.36
CA GLU A 83 -3.48 0.44 13.20
C GLU A 83 -3.96 0.32 11.75
N ALA A 84 -3.07 0.61 10.79
CA ALA A 84 -3.38 0.62 9.37
C ALA A 84 -3.08 -0.71 8.64
N VAL A 85 -2.82 -1.80 9.37
CA VAL A 85 -2.43 -3.13 8.84
C VAL A 85 -3.61 -4.08 8.71
#